data_AF-A0ABD0NLX9-F1
#
_entry.id   AF-A0ABD0NLX9-F1
#
_cell.length_a   1.000
_cell.length_b   1.000
_cell.length_c   1.000
_cell.angle_alpha   90.00
_cell.angle_beta   90.00
_cell.angle_gamma   90.00
#
_symmetry.space_group_name_H-M   'P 1'
#
loop_
_entity.id
_entity.type
_entity.pdbx_description
1 polymer ?
#
loop_
_entity_poly.entity_id
_entity_poly.type
_entity_poly.pdbx_seq_one_letter_code
_entity_poly.pdbx_strand_id
1 'polypeptide(L)'
;SVKDSNGRVLVHCQAGISRSATICLAYLMKKKRVRLEEAFEFVKQRRSIISPNFSFMGQLLQFESQVLATSCSVEAASPSATLGPKSSSTPTSPFIFSFPVPAASPTYR
;
A
#
# COMPACT_ATOMS: atom_id res chain seq x y z
N SER A 1 -18.80 -12.28 7.97
CA SER A 1 -17.50 -12.29 7.27
C SER A 1 -16.36 -12.20 8.28
N VAL A 2 -15.12 -12.59 7.95
CA VAL A 2 -13.95 -12.47 8.86
C VAL A 2 -13.81 -11.03 9.41
N LYS A 3 -14.26 -10.04 8.63
CA LYS A 3 -14.31 -8.63 9.04
C LYS A 3 -15.33 -8.35 10.16
N ASP A 4 -16.49 -9.00 10.15
CA ASP A 4 -17.61 -8.75 11.08
C ASP A 4 -17.39 -9.45 12.44
N SER A 5 -16.53 -10.47 12.46
CA SER A 5 -16.17 -11.24 13.66
C SER A 5 -14.85 -10.78 14.29
N ASN A 6 -14.34 -9.59 13.94
CA ASN A 6 -13.01 -9.10 14.35
C ASN A 6 -11.88 -10.13 14.11
N GLY A 7 -12.00 -10.95 13.07
CA GLY A 7 -11.03 -11.97 12.73
C GLY A 7 -9.74 -11.40 12.13
N ARG A 8 -8.67 -12.20 12.15
CA ARG A 8 -7.36 -11.84 11.59
C ARG A 8 -7.04 -12.73 10.39
N VAL A 9 -6.38 -12.16 9.38
CA VAL A 9 -5.98 -12.87 8.16
C VAL A 9 -4.46 -12.84 8.05
N LEU A 10 -3.86 -14.01 7.81
CA LEU A 10 -2.45 -14.15 7.45
C LEU A 10 -2.33 -14.24 5.92
N VAL A 11 -1.57 -13.33 5.31
CA VAL A 11 -1.22 -13.38 3.90
C VAL A 11 0.23 -13.84 3.79
N HIS A 12 0.48 -15.00 3.18
CA HIS A 12 1.84 -15.55 3.03
C HIS A 12 2.11 -16.06 1.61
N CYS A 13 3.40 -16.19 1.30
CA CYS A 13 3.89 -16.96 0.16
C CYS A 13 5.10 -17.78 0.65
N GLN A 14 5.89 -18.37 -0.25
CA GLN A 14 7.02 -19.21 0.14
C GLN A 14 8.05 -18.50 1.03
N ALA A 15 8.52 -17.32 0.62
CA ALA A 15 9.56 -16.57 1.35
C ALA A 15 9.04 -15.30 2.05
N GLY A 16 7.79 -14.90 1.77
CA GLY A 16 7.26 -13.63 2.24
C GLY A 16 8.00 -12.40 1.70
N ILE A 17 8.63 -12.51 0.52
CA ILE A 17 9.44 -11.44 -0.09
C ILE A 17 8.65 -10.71 -1.19
N SER A 18 8.03 -11.46 -2.11
CA SER A 18 7.47 -10.92 -3.36
C SER A 18 5.94 -11.02 -3.40
N ARG A 19 5.38 -12.19 -3.76
CA ARG A 19 3.93 -12.41 -3.95
C ARG A 19 3.04 -11.89 -2.82
N SER A 20 3.28 -12.31 -1.58
CA SER A 20 2.44 -11.87 -0.44
C SER A 20 2.64 -10.40 -0.12
N ALA A 21 3.85 -9.85 -0.30
CA ALA A 21 4.12 -8.43 -0.11
C ALA A 21 3.32 -7.59 -1.12
N THR A 22 3.32 -7.99 -2.40
CA THR A 22 2.51 -7.34 -3.46
C THR A 22 1.03 -7.26 -3.07
N ILE A 23 0.44 -8.34 -2.57
CA ILE A 23 -0.96 -8.34 -2.13
C ILE A 23 -1.18 -7.38 -0.95
N CYS A 24 -0.27 -7.37 0.04
CA CYS A 24 -0.35 -6.43 1.15
C CYS A 24 -0.27 -4.97 0.68
N LEU A 25 0.62 -4.63 -0.25
CA LEU A 25 0.75 -3.28 -0.82
C LEU A 25 -0.53 -2.86 -1.54
N ALA A 26 -1.04 -3.71 -2.43
CA ALA A 26 -2.30 -3.46 -3.14
C ALA A 26 -3.47 -3.28 -2.17
N TYR A 27 -3.53 -4.08 -1.11
CA TYR A 27 -4.56 -3.96 -0.08
C TYR A 27 -4.49 -2.60 0.64
N LEU A 28 -3.30 -2.15 1.00
CA LEU A 28 -3.09 -0.85 1.65
C LEU A 28 -3.52 0.31 0.75
N MET A 29 -3.07 0.32 -0.51
CA MET A 29 -3.48 1.35 -1.48
C MET A 29 -5.00 1.42 -1.62
N LYS A 30 -5.67 0.26 -1.78
CA LYS A 30 -7.13 0.21 -1.95
C LYS A 30 -7.92 0.61 -0.71
N LYS A 31 -7.48 0.16 0.48
CA LYS A 31 -8.25 0.36 1.73
C LYS A 31 -7.94 1.67 2.45
N LYS A 32 -6.71 2.15 2.34
CA LYS A 32 -6.24 3.36 3.03
C LYS A 32 -6.04 4.53 2.08
N ARG A 33 -6.22 4.34 0.77
CA ARG A 33 -6.08 5.37 -0.27
C ARG A 33 -4.70 6.06 -0.22
N VAL A 34 -3.65 5.28 0.08
CA VAL A 34 -2.27 5.74 0.09
C VAL A 34 -1.58 5.40 -1.23
N ARG A 35 -0.49 6.12 -1.53
CA ARG A 35 0.35 5.84 -2.71
C ARG A 35 1.16 4.56 -2.54
N LEU A 36 1.66 4.02 -3.66
CA LEU A 36 2.50 2.82 -3.66
C LEU A 36 3.75 3.02 -2.80
N GLU A 37 4.41 4.17 -2.92
CA GLU A 37 5.61 4.53 -2.15
C GLU A 37 5.33 4.46 -0.64
N GLU A 38 4.25 5.08 -0.19
CA GLU A 38 3.84 5.11 1.22
C GLU A 38 3.47 3.72 1.73
N ALA A 39 2.74 2.93 0.93
CA ALA A 39 2.44 1.55 1.25
C ALA A 39 3.71 0.70 1.34
N PHE A 40 4.67 0.93 0.44
CA PHE A 40 5.93 0.21 0.40
C PHE A 40 6.76 0.46 1.64
N GLU A 41 6.98 1.72 1.99
CA GLU A 41 7.69 2.12 3.21
C GLU A 41 7.03 1.53 4.46
N PHE A 42 5.70 1.60 4.55
CA PHE A 42 4.97 1.06 5.69
C PHE A 42 5.19 -0.46 5.88
N VAL A 43 5.17 -1.24 4.80
CA VAL A 43 5.41 -2.70 4.87
C VAL A 43 6.90 -3.00 5.07
N LYS A 44 7.79 -2.22 4.45
CA LYS A 44 9.26 -2.36 4.56
C LYS A 44 9.73 -2.16 6.00
N GLN A 45 9.17 -1.18 6.71
CA GLN A 45 9.44 -0.95 8.13
C GLN A 45 9.05 -2.15 9.03
N ARG A 46 8.04 -2.93 8.65
CA ARG A 46 7.58 -4.14 9.39
C ARG A 46 8.29 -5.42 8.95
N ARG A 47 8.72 -5.47 7.69
CA ARG A 47 9.42 -6.61 7.10
C ARG A 47 10.44 -6.09 6.08
N SER A 48 11.66 -5.86 6.54
CA SER A 48 12.74 -5.26 5.75
C SER A 48 13.14 -6.08 4.52
N ILE A 49 12.84 -7.38 4.48
CA ILE A 49 13.20 -8.26 3.36
C ILE A 49 12.23 -8.22 2.18
N ILE A 50 11.14 -7.45 2.25
CA ILE A 50 10.22 -7.37 1.10
C ILE A 50 10.94 -6.83 -0.14
N SER A 51 10.64 -7.46 -1.27
CA SER A 51 11.12 -7.10 -2.59
C SER A 51 10.18 -7.73 -3.63
N PRO A 52 9.06 -7.07 -3.97
CA PRO A 52 8.26 -7.41 -5.14
C PRO A 52 9.16 -7.42 -6.38
N ASN A 53 8.97 -8.38 -7.27
CA ASN A 53 9.72 -8.39 -8.53
C ASN A 53 9.27 -7.21 -9.42
N PHE A 54 10.06 -6.89 -10.45
CA PHE A 54 9.76 -5.78 -11.36
C PHE A 54 8.39 -5.88 -12.04
N SER A 55 7.97 -7.09 -12.43
CA SER A 55 6.64 -7.29 -13.06
C SER A 55 5.49 -6.95 -12.10
N PHE A 56 5.60 -7.34 -10.82
CA PHE A 56 4.63 -6.96 -9.79
C PHE A 56 4.70 -5.49 -9.46
N MET A 57 5.89 -4.88 -9.47
CA MET A 57 6.02 -3.45 -9.24
C MET A 57 5.31 -2.64 -10.34
N GLY A 58 5.48 -3.02 -11.60
CA GLY A 58 4.74 -2.42 -12.72
C GLY A 58 3.21 -2.56 -12.58
N GLN A 59 2.74 -3.75 -12.17
CA GLN A 59 1.32 -3.98 -11.91
C GLN A 59 0.80 -3.14 -10.73
N LEU A 60 1.61 -2.95 -9.68
CA LEU A 60 1.26 -2.13 -8.53
C LEU A 60 1.13 -0.65 -8.90
N LEU A 61 2.04 -0.12 -9.74
CA LEU A 61 1.96 1.25 -10.27
C LEU A 61 0.70 1.44 -11.12
N GLN A 62 0.39 0.48 -11.99
CA GLN A 62 -0.85 0.54 -12.77
C GLN A 62 -2.10 0.47 -11.87
N PHE A 63 -2.04 -0.33 -10.81
CA PHE A 63 -3.14 -0.48 -9.85
C PHE A 63 -3.34 0.77 -9.00
N GLU A 64 -2.27 1.45 -8.58
CA GLU A 64 -2.32 2.74 -7.88
C GLU A 64 -3.17 3.76 -8.64
N SER A 65 -2.88 3.94 -9.93
CA SER A 65 -3.66 4.82 -10.81
C SER A 65 -5.15 4.45 -10.83
N GLN A 66 -5.47 3.16 -10.88
CA GLN A 66 -6.88 2.71 -10.91
C GLN A 66 -7.62 2.97 -9.59
N VAL A 67 -6.96 2.76 -8.45
CA VAL A 67 -7.63 2.88 -7.13
C VAL A 67 -7.63 4.30 -6.58
N LEU A 68 -6.71 5.16 -7.03
CA LEU A 68 -6.63 6.55 -6.60
C LEU A 68 -7.30 7.52 -7.58
N ALA A 69 -7.54 7.14 -8.84
CA ALA A 69 -8.25 7.99 -9.81
C ALA A 69 -9.76 8.19 -9.54
N THR A 70 -10.34 7.56 -8.51
CA THR A 70 -11.75 7.73 -8.17
C THR A 70 -11.99 8.94 -7.26
N SER A 71 -11.81 10.12 -7.84
CA SER A 71 -12.51 11.37 -7.48
C SER A 71 -12.28 12.46 -8.53
N CYS A 72 -12.77 12.24 -9.76
CA CYS A 72 -13.22 13.32 -10.65
C CYS A 72 -14.10 12.73 -11.77
N SER A 73 -15.37 13.11 -11.82
CA SER A 73 -16.16 13.01 -13.05
C SER A 73 -15.87 14.24 -13.91
N VAL A 74 -15.81 14.04 -15.23
CA VAL A 74 -15.55 14.99 -16.34
C VAL A 74 -14.13 15.59 -16.38
N GLU A 75 -13.46 15.83 -17.50
CA GLU A 75 -13.86 16.03 -18.89
C GLU A 75 -12.61 15.79 -19.80
N ALA A 76 -12.82 15.61 -21.10
CA ALA A 76 -11.76 15.27 -22.04
C ALA A 76 -10.82 16.46 -22.30
N ALA A 77 -9.50 16.25 -22.20
CA ALA A 77 -8.53 17.08 -22.93
C ALA A 77 -7.23 16.28 -23.14
N SER A 78 -6.94 16.02 -24.41
CA SER A 78 -5.66 15.51 -24.92
C SER A 78 -4.71 16.71 -25.20
N PRO A 79 -3.47 16.51 -25.69
CA PRO A 79 -2.23 16.73 -24.95
C PRO A 79 -1.41 17.92 -25.46
N SER A 80 -0.64 18.62 -24.61
CA SER A 80 0.68 19.17 -25.00
C SER A 80 1.40 19.87 -23.84
N ALA A 81 2.73 19.76 -23.89
CA ALA A 81 3.73 20.74 -23.43
C ALA A 81 4.20 20.76 -21.95
N THR A 82 5.49 20.44 -21.83
CA THR A 82 6.53 21.19 -21.09
C THR A 82 7.08 20.58 -19.80
N LEU A 83 8.38 20.24 -19.91
CA LEU A 83 9.34 19.88 -18.88
C LEU A 83 9.48 20.95 -17.80
N GLY A 84 9.58 20.51 -16.54
CA GLY A 84 10.09 21.31 -15.42
C GLY A 84 10.39 20.40 -14.22
N PRO A 85 11.59 20.47 -13.60
CA PRO A 85 11.94 19.62 -12.47
C PRO A 85 11.31 20.19 -11.20
N LYS A 86 10.59 19.36 -10.43
CA LYS A 86 10.17 19.72 -9.07
C LYS A 86 10.83 18.78 -8.08
N SER A 87 11.86 19.35 -7.47
CA SER A 87 12.48 19.01 -6.19
C SER A 87 11.54 18.28 -5.23
N SER A 88 11.90 17.06 -4.87
CA SER A 88 11.31 16.27 -3.80
C SER A 88 11.81 16.79 -2.44
N SER A 89 11.19 17.85 -1.93
CA SER A 89 11.22 18.16 -0.51
C SER A 89 9.95 17.61 0.13
N THR A 90 10.00 16.40 0.65
CA THR A 90 8.90 15.85 1.48
C THR A 90 9.09 16.31 2.92
N PRO A 91 8.12 17.00 3.55
CA PRO A 91 8.12 17.18 4.99
C PRO A 91 7.87 15.82 5.63
N THR A 92 8.79 15.40 6.49
CA THR A 92 8.73 14.20 7.33
C THR A 92 7.62 14.33 8.37
N SER A 93 6.35 14.29 7.95
CA SER A 93 5.22 14.15 8.86
C SER A 93 5.13 12.67 9.26
N PRO A 94 5.17 12.32 10.55
CA PRO A 94 5.02 10.95 10.99
C PRO A 94 3.54 10.58 10.90
N PHE A 95 3.08 10.15 9.73
CA PHE A 95 1.78 9.52 9.59
C PHE A 95 1.83 8.15 10.29
N ILE A 96 1.41 8.13 11.56
CA ILE A 96 1.30 6.90 12.35
C ILE A 96 0.18 6.07 11.76
N PHE A 97 0.57 5.02 11.06
CA PHE A 97 -0.36 3.99 10.63
C PHE A 97 -0.72 3.14 11.86
N SER A 98 -1.76 3.56 12.57
CA SER A 98 -2.39 2.80 13.65
C SER A 98 -3.37 1.80 13.07
N PHE A 99 -2.94 0.54 13.00
CA PHE A 99 -3.91 -0.56 13.09
C PHE A 99 -4.20 -0.78 14.57
N PRO A 100 -5.47 -0.73 15.02
CA PRO A 100 -5.80 -1.18 16.36
C PRO A 100 -5.43 -2.67 16.44
N VAL A 101 -4.31 -2.97 17.08
CA VAL A 101 -3.98 -4.33 17.50
C VAL A 101 -4.89 -4.59 18.69
N PRO A 102 -5.84 -5.55 18.62
CA PRO A 102 -6.56 -5.96 19.81
C PRO A 102 -5.50 -6.50 20.78
N ALA A 103 -5.37 -5.88 21.95
CA ALA A 103 -4.52 -6.37 23.01
C ALA A 103 -4.90 -7.83 23.27
N ALA A 104 -4.01 -8.75 22.88
CA ALA A 104 -4.16 -10.13 23.28
C ALA A 104 -3.90 -10.16 24.79
N SER A 105 -4.95 -10.43 25.56
CA SER A 105 -4.82 -10.84 26.96
C SER A 105 -3.95 -12.10 26.99
N PRO A 106 -2.89 -12.15 27.82
CA PRO A 106 -2.09 -13.34 27.99
C PRO A 106 -2.85 -14.30 28.90
N THR A 107 -3.64 -15.19 28.31
CA THR A 107 -4.05 -16.43 28.98
C THR A 107 -3.51 -17.58 28.16
N TYR A 108 -2.23 -17.86 28.35
CA TYR A 108 -1.68 -19.18 28.09
C TYR A 108 -1.84 -19.97 29.39
N ARG A 109 -2.58 -21.07 29.34
CA ARG A 109 -2.63 -22.10 30.37
C ARG A 109 -2.19 -23.40 29.72
#